data_AF-A0A0C2I854-F1
#
_entry.id   AF-A0A0C2I854-F1
#
_cell.length_a   1.000
_cell.length_b   1.000
_cell.length_c   1.000
_cell.angle_alpha   90.00
_cell.angle_beta   90.00
_cell.angle_gamma   90.00
#
_symmetry.space_group_name_H-M   'P 1'
#
loop_
_entity.id
_entity.type
_entity.pdbx_description
1 polymer ?
#
loop_
_entity_poly.entity_id
_entity_poly.type
_entity_poly.pdbx_seq_one_letter_code
_entity_poly.pdbx_strand_id
1 'polypeptide(L)'
;MPRETSQRVQSAPVESGPLRESLPRHAFERIRHFFLFCFYVELTCDYVETLHGISFDPRHVTTHCATHQVDSGTRLKSGAPLNKKSKQPLEESTTGHSRMDAAHFNNLGLTADFLRRLERLGDDDEMVSELRSRCIDMCRNTRLLPQAINLGPDKVIDRVHETVRLRTFDASATEPCISVTNIRLYLDMAVSALRIMADRKEDEPTLQATGDLYIEGLVRAESELARTLKDEVEGMVAEVNRHVAQMLADQKQIQGGGAKKRSLSTMLSAPTVSTSTGSAPRRIIRAKRMGRAKPPSPGVDDIFSNSFYADM
;
A
#
# COMPACT_ATOMS: atom_id res chain seq x y z
N MET A 1 2.85 4.19 -23.89
CA MET A 1 2.57 2.81 -23.45
C MET A 1 1.07 2.60 -23.52
N PRO A 2 0.56 1.67 -24.34
CA PRO A 2 -0.86 1.29 -24.28
C PRO A 2 -1.20 0.83 -22.86
N ARG A 3 -2.38 1.21 -22.34
CA ARG A 3 -2.83 0.75 -21.02
C ARG A 3 -3.11 -0.75 -21.10
N GLU A 4 -2.32 -1.55 -20.39
CA GLU A 4 -2.63 -2.96 -20.19
C GLU A 4 -3.93 -3.06 -19.38
N THR A 5 -4.95 -3.68 -19.97
CA THR A 5 -6.18 -4.03 -19.26
C THR A 5 -5.88 -5.27 -18.44
N SER A 6 -5.46 -5.05 -17.19
CA SER A 6 -5.17 -6.16 -16.29
C SER A 6 -6.48 -6.87 -15.90
N GLN A 7 -6.45 -8.20 -15.81
CA GLN A 7 -7.59 -8.95 -15.30
C GLN A 7 -7.92 -8.49 -13.88
N ARG A 8 -9.22 -8.30 -13.61
CA ARG A 8 -9.70 -7.91 -12.29
C ARG A 8 -9.32 -8.94 -11.25
N VAL A 9 -8.74 -8.46 -10.15
CA VAL A 9 -8.53 -9.29 -8.96
C VAL A 9 -9.91 -9.76 -8.50
N GLN A 10 -10.10 -11.08 -8.41
CA GLN A 10 -11.41 -11.67 -8.05
C GLN A 10 -11.94 -11.19 -6.70
N SER A 11 -11.06 -10.76 -5.80
CA SER A 11 -11.41 -10.20 -4.49
C SER A 11 -11.81 -8.72 -4.51
N ALA A 12 -11.66 -8.00 -5.63
CA ALA A 12 -12.02 -6.58 -5.70
C ALA A 12 -13.54 -6.40 -5.58
N PRO A 13 -14.06 -5.69 -4.56
CA PRO A 13 -15.50 -5.60 -4.29
C PRO A 13 -16.29 -5.05 -5.49
N VAL A 14 -17.31 -5.79 -5.95
CA VAL A 14 -18.34 -5.25 -6.87
C VAL A 14 -19.46 -4.69 -6.02
N GLU A 15 -19.29 -3.46 -5.55
CA GLU A 15 -20.33 -2.82 -4.76
C GLU A 15 -21.26 -2.02 -5.69
N SER A 16 -22.52 -2.45 -5.75
CA SER A 16 -23.65 -1.70 -6.32
C SER A 16 -24.63 -1.39 -5.21
N GLY A 17 -25.31 -0.26 -5.28
CA GLY A 17 -26.35 0.09 -4.31
C GLY A 17 -26.47 1.60 -4.10
N PRO A 18 -27.16 2.02 -3.03
CA PRO A 18 -27.27 3.42 -2.67
C PRO A 18 -25.91 3.98 -2.20
N LEU A 19 -25.71 5.29 -2.38
CA LEU A 19 -24.51 5.98 -1.92
C LEU A 19 -24.22 5.74 -0.43
N ARG A 20 -25.26 5.74 0.40
CA ARG A 20 -25.14 5.59 1.87
C ARG A 20 -24.47 4.29 2.32
N GLU A 21 -24.57 3.22 1.54
CA GLU A 21 -24.01 1.91 1.88
C GLU A 21 -22.62 1.73 1.26
N SER A 22 -22.45 2.22 0.03
CA SER A 22 -21.26 2.01 -0.78
C SER A 22 -20.10 2.95 -0.44
N LEU A 23 -20.37 4.24 -0.23
CA LEU A 23 -19.30 5.22 -0.07
C LEU A 23 -18.53 5.08 1.25
N PRO A 24 -19.17 4.78 2.40
CA PRO A 24 -18.42 4.55 3.64
C PRO A 24 -17.46 3.37 3.52
N ARG A 25 -17.88 2.28 2.86
CA ARG A 25 -17.02 1.10 2.61
C ARG A 25 -15.87 1.41 1.66
N HIS A 26 -16.16 2.14 0.58
CA HIS A 26 -15.11 2.61 -0.33
C HIS A 26 -14.07 3.47 0.42
N ALA A 27 -14.50 4.42 1.24
CA ALA A 27 -13.61 5.24 2.04
C ALA A 27 -12.75 4.43 3.02
N PHE A 28 -13.32 3.38 3.63
CA PHE A 28 -12.58 2.41 4.45
C PHE A 28 -11.50 1.67 3.65
N GLU A 29 -11.84 1.12 2.48
CA GLU A 29 -10.85 0.44 1.63
C GLU A 29 -9.76 1.41 1.15
N ARG A 30 -10.08 2.68 0.91
CA ARG A 30 -9.09 3.68 0.52
C ARG A 30 -7.98 3.87 1.56
N ILE A 31 -8.36 4.06 2.83
CA ILE A 31 -7.38 4.23 3.92
C ILE A 31 -6.61 2.92 4.16
N ARG A 32 -7.28 1.77 4.10
CA ARG A 32 -6.66 0.45 4.24
C ARG A 32 -5.59 0.20 3.17
N HIS A 33 -5.93 0.38 1.90
CA HIS A 33 -4.99 0.20 0.79
C HIS A 33 -3.84 1.19 0.82
N PHE A 34 -4.06 2.43 1.28
CA PHE A 34 -2.99 3.40 1.47
C PHE A 34 -1.92 2.89 2.44
N PHE A 35 -2.34 2.41 3.62
CA PHE A 35 -1.41 1.93 4.64
C PHE A 35 -0.71 0.63 4.24
N LEU A 36 -1.44 -0.32 3.66
CA LEU A 36 -0.85 -1.57 3.14
C LEU A 36 0.12 -1.29 1.99
N PHE A 37 -0.19 -0.36 1.09
CA PHE A 37 0.75 0.08 0.06
C PHE A 37 2.05 0.59 0.66
N CYS A 38 1.96 1.47 1.65
CA CYS A 38 3.16 2.02 2.29
C CYS A 38 4.00 0.93 2.96
N PHE A 39 3.33 0.00 3.65
CA PHE A 39 3.96 -1.15 4.28
C PHE A 39 4.66 -2.07 3.28
N TYR A 40 3.99 -2.51 2.22
CA TYR A 40 4.62 -3.41 1.25
C TYR A 40 5.79 -2.75 0.53
N VAL A 41 5.72 -1.44 0.23
CA VAL A 41 6.85 -0.72 -0.37
C VAL A 41 8.05 -0.71 0.58
N GLU A 42 7.87 -0.36 1.86
CA GLU A 42 8.95 -0.38 2.85
C GLU A 42 9.52 -1.80 3.02
N LEU A 43 8.66 -2.80 3.20
CA LEU A 43 9.07 -4.18 3.37
C LEU A 43 9.86 -4.69 2.15
N THR A 44 9.42 -4.37 0.94
CA THR A 44 10.12 -4.74 -0.29
C THR A 44 11.49 -4.09 -0.38
N CYS A 45 11.59 -2.81 -0.06
CA CYS A 45 12.87 -2.10 -0.05
C CYS A 45 13.85 -2.71 0.97
N ASP A 46 13.39 -2.97 2.20
CA ASP A 46 14.19 -3.57 3.27
C ASP A 46 14.63 -5.00 2.92
N TYR A 47 13.71 -5.82 2.37
CA TYR A 47 14.00 -7.18 1.94
C TYR A 47 15.08 -7.21 0.85
N VAL A 48 14.89 -6.41 -0.21
CA VAL A 48 15.83 -6.37 -1.34
C VAL A 48 17.19 -5.79 -0.94
N GLU A 49 17.23 -4.77 -0.07
CA GLU A 49 18.50 -4.27 0.45
C GLU A 49 19.23 -5.36 1.24
N THR A 50 18.52 -6.11 2.07
CA THR A 50 19.15 -7.10 2.96
C THR A 50 19.64 -8.35 2.22
N LEU A 51 18.84 -8.86 1.28
CA LEU A 51 19.11 -10.14 0.61
C LEU A 51 19.92 -9.97 -0.68
N HIS A 52 19.70 -8.85 -1.39
CA HIS A 52 20.29 -8.61 -2.71
C HIS A 52 21.28 -7.43 -2.71
N GLY A 53 21.44 -6.70 -1.60
CA GLY A 53 22.37 -5.57 -1.50
C GLY A 53 21.98 -4.34 -2.32
N ILE A 54 20.75 -4.30 -2.84
CA ILE A 54 20.25 -3.21 -3.67
C ILE A 54 19.39 -2.30 -2.80
N SER A 55 19.86 -1.08 -2.55
CA SER A 55 19.12 -0.11 -1.75
C SER A 55 18.16 0.71 -2.60
N PHE A 56 16.93 0.85 -2.10
CA PHE A 56 15.89 1.72 -2.63
C PHE A 56 15.45 2.71 -1.57
N ASP A 57 15.13 3.94 -1.98
CA ASP A 57 14.45 4.91 -1.12
C ASP A 57 12.94 4.83 -1.41
N PRO A 58 12.09 4.43 -0.43
CA PRO A 58 10.63 4.39 -0.56
C PRO A 58 10.02 5.67 -1.15
N ARG A 59 10.61 6.84 -0.89
CA ARG A 59 10.14 8.14 -1.45
C ARG A 59 10.34 8.24 -2.95
N HIS A 60 11.41 7.66 -3.48
CA HIS A 60 11.78 7.77 -4.89
C HIS A 60 11.23 6.63 -5.74
N VAL A 61 10.88 5.50 -5.13
CA VAL A 61 10.26 4.37 -5.84
C VAL A 61 8.75 4.51 -5.98
N THR A 62 8.15 5.48 -5.30
CA THR A 62 6.71 5.77 -5.37
C THR A 62 6.41 7.03 -6.17
N THR A 63 5.23 7.08 -6.79
CA THR A 63 4.76 8.23 -7.59
C THR A 63 3.38 8.70 -7.11
N HIS A 64 3.02 9.94 -7.41
CA HIS A 64 1.77 10.57 -6.94
C HIS A 64 0.50 10.12 -7.71
N CYS A 65 0.66 9.31 -8.76
CA CYS A 65 -0.45 8.78 -9.56
C CYS A 65 -0.25 7.27 -9.77
N ALA A 66 -1.30 6.51 -9.52
CA ALA A 66 -1.35 5.10 -9.88
C ALA A 66 -1.24 4.96 -11.40
N THR A 67 -0.21 4.26 -11.85
CA THR A 67 0.05 3.99 -13.26
C THR A 67 -0.62 2.70 -13.75
N HIS A 68 -1.06 1.85 -12.82
CA HIS A 68 -1.71 0.57 -13.08
C HIS A 68 -3.16 0.65 -12.59
N GLN A 69 -4.13 0.30 -13.43
CA GLN A 69 -5.55 0.23 -13.06
C GLN A 69 -6.16 -1.03 -13.65
N VAL A 70 -7.00 -1.74 -12.87
CA VAL A 70 -7.79 -2.87 -13.36
C VAL A 70 -8.92 -2.39 -14.27
N ASP A 71 -9.69 -1.41 -13.81
CA ASP A 71 -10.84 -0.91 -14.56
C ASP A 71 -10.44 0.31 -15.40
N SER A 72 -11.11 0.47 -16.54
CA SER A 72 -11.12 1.75 -17.24
C SER A 72 -12.47 2.42 -17.02
N GLY A 73 -12.46 3.74 -16.86
CA GLY A 73 -13.71 4.51 -16.81
C GLY A 73 -14.60 4.18 -18.02
N THR A 74 -15.91 4.13 -17.81
CA THR A 74 -16.89 3.80 -18.83
C THR A 74 -17.80 5.00 -19.10
N ARG A 75 -18.11 5.20 -20.39
CA ARG A 75 -19.07 6.21 -20.84
C ARG A 75 -20.21 5.49 -21.56
N LEU A 76 -21.38 5.50 -20.94
CA LEU A 76 -22.58 4.92 -21.54
C LEU A 76 -23.25 5.96 -22.43
N LYS A 77 -23.60 5.58 -23.67
CA LYS A 77 -24.37 6.43 -24.59
C LYS A 77 -25.79 6.70 -24.05
N SER A 78 -26.32 5.76 -23.27
CA SER A 78 -27.63 5.80 -22.62
C SER A 78 -27.44 5.72 -21.11
N GLY A 79 -27.77 6.79 -20.40
CA GLY A 79 -27.73 6.89 -18.94
C GLY A 79 -27.87 8.35 -18.50
N ALA A 80 -28.35 8.59 -17.29
CA ALA A 80 -28.34 9.93 -16.71
C ALA A 80 -26.99 10.19 -16.01
N PRO A 81 -26.48 11.43 -15.96
CA PRO A 81 -25.40 11.76 -15.03
C PRO A 81 -25.92 11.68 -13.58
N LEU A 82 -25.01 11.53 -12.61
CA LEU A 82 -25.37 11.60 -11.20
C LEU A 82 -26.12 12.91 -10.92
N ASN A 83 -27.29 12.81 -10.30
CA ASN A 83 -28.07 13.97 -9.94
C ASN A 83 -27.43 14.67 -8.74
N LYS A 84 -26.68 15.74 -9.02
CA LYS A 84 -25.99 16.53 -7.99
C LYS A 84 -26.91 17.31 -7.04
N LYS A 85 -28.17 17.50 -7.45
CA LYS A 85 -29.18 18.29 -6.72
C LYS A 85 -30.35 17.41 -6.28
N SER A 86 -30.08 16.13 -6.05
CA SER A 86 -31.10 15.20 -5.58
C SER A 86 -31.66 15.65 -4.24
N LYS A 87 -32.98 15.51 -4.06
CA LYS A 87 -33.64 15.72 -2.76
C LYS A 87 -33.40 14.53 -1.81
N GLN A 88 -32.97 13.40 -2.35
CA GLN A 88 -32.65 12.17 -1.61
C GLN A 88 -31.23 11.73 -1.97
N PRO A 89 -30.21 12.56 -1.67
CA PRO A 89 -28.85 12.33 -2.12
C PRO A 89 -28.29 10.97 -1.68
N LEU A 90 -28.67 10.49 -0.50
CA LEU A 90 -28.23 9.22 0.07
C LEU A 90 -28.73 7.98 -0.70
N GLU A 91 -29.87 8.11 -1.39
CA GLU A 91 -30.53 7.03 -2.13
C GLU A 91 -30.11 6.96 -3.61
N GLU A 92 -29.32 7.93 -4.08
CA GLU A 92 -28.76 7.88 -5.42
C GLU A 92 -27.91 6.61 -5.58
N SER A 93 -27.98 5.97 -6.75
CA SER A 93 -27.19 4.76 -7.01
C SER A 93 -25.71 5.11 -7.18
N THR A 94 -24.83 4.22 -6.76
CA THR A 94 -23.39 4.29 -7.05
C THR A 94 -23.03 3.82 -8.45
N THR A 95 -23.99 3.29 -9.21
CA THR A 95 -23.80 2.70 -10.54
C THR A 95 -24.87 3.15 -11.52
N GLY A 96 -24.75 2.78 -12.80
CA GLY A 96 -25.77 3.06 -13.82
C GLY A 96 -25.75 4.48 -14.39
N HIS A 97 -24.72 5.26 -14.09
CA HIS A 97 -24.59 6.63 -14.62
C HIS A 97 -23.95 6.65 -16.00
N SER A 98 -24.28 7.68 -16.79
CA SER A 98 -23.69 7.88 -18.14
C SER A 98 -22.17 8.05 -18.13
N ARG A 99 -21.59 8.47 -17.00
CA ARG A 99 -20.16 8.70 -16.81
C ARG A 99 -19.69 8.09 -15.50
N MET A 100 -18.94 7.01 -15.63
CA MET A 100 -18.32 6.28 -14.52
C MET A 100 -16.82 6.30 -14.72
N ASP A 101 -16.06 6.63 -13.69
CA ASP A 101 -14.60 6.58 -13.71
C ASP A 101 -14.10 5.47 -12.78
N ALA A 102 -12.96 4.89 -13.10
CA ALA A 102 -12.26 3.98 -12.20
C ALA A 102 -11.62 4.82 -11.08
N ALA A 103 -12.17 4.69 -9.88
CA ALA A 103 -11.66 5.28 -8.66
C ALA A 103 -10.69 4.30 -8.01
N HIS A 104 -9.45 4.73 -7.79
CA HIS A 104 -8.44 3.90 -7.13
C HIS A 104 -8.71 3.81 -5.63
N PHE A 105 -8.50 2.63 -5.03
CA PHE A 105 -8.43 2.58 -3.57
C PHE A 105 -7.17 3.29 -3.06
N ASN A 106 -6.05 3.14 -3.78
CA ASN A 106 -4.84 3.91 -3.55
C ASN A 106 -4.34 4.57 -4.84
N ASN A 107 -4.32 5.90 -4.87
CA ASN A 107 -3.88 6.68 -6.03
C ASN A 107 -2.36 6.82 -6.15
N LEU A 108 -1.57 6.15 -5.30
CA LEU A 108 -0.12 6.13 -5.42
C LEU A 108 0.32 5.06 -6.43
N GLY A 109 1.40 5.35 -7.14
CA GLY A 109 2.01 4.42 -8.10
C GLY A 109 3.42 4.03 -7.73
N LEU A 110 4.02 3.16 -8.55
CA LEU A 110 5.41 2.73 -8.46
C LEU A 110 6.18 3.19 -9.70
N THR A 111 7.46 3.52 -9.54
CA THR A 111 8.29 3.90 -10.69
C THR A 111 8.61 2.70 -11.57
N ALA A 112 8.73 2.93 -12.87
CA ALA A 112 9.07 1.87 -13.83
C ALA A 112 10.45 1.25 -13.56
N ASP A 113 11.41 2.02 -13.01
CA ASP A 113 12.73 1.49 -12.66
C ASP A 113 12.66 0.49 -11.51
N PHE A 114 11.92 0.83 -10.46
CA PHE A 114 11.69 -0.08 -9.33
C PHE A 114 11.05 -1.38 -9.81
N LEU A 115 9.97 -1.30 -10.60
CA LEU A 115 9.26 -2.47 -11.11
C LEU A 115 10.11 -3.38 -11.99
N ARG A 116 10.92 -2.81 -12.91
CA ARG A 116 11.83 -3.61 -13.75
C ARG A 116 12.92 -4.30 -12.95
N ARG A 117 13.42 -3.66 -11.89
CA ARG A 117 14.45 -4.28 -11.02
C ARG A 117 13.84 -5.42 -10.20
N LEU A 118 12.66 -5.22 -9.63
CA LEU A 118 11.95 -6.28 -8.89
C LEU A 118 11.57 -7.44 -9.80
N GLU A 119 11.17 -7.18 -11.05
CA GLU A 119 10.88 -8.24 -12.02
C GLU A 119 12.09 -9.14 -12.26
N ARG A 120 13.26 -8.55 -12.55
CA ARG A 120 14.50 -9.32 -12.75
C ARG A 120 14.94 -10.11 -11.52
N LEU A 121 14.76 -9.54 -10.33
CA LEU A 121 15.09 -10.24 -9.08
C LEU A 121 14.07 -11.35 -8.78
N GLY A 122 12.81 -11.14 -9.14
CA GLY A 122 11.72 -12.09 -8.95
C GLY A 122 11.84 -13.35 -9.81
N ASP A 123 12.64 -13.31 -10.88
CA ASP A 123 12.96 -14.50 -11.69
C ASP A 123 13.75 -15.55 -10.88
N ASP A 124 14.54 -15.11 -9.90
CA ASP A 124 15.41 -15.95 -9.07
C ASP A 124 14.95 -16.02 -7.59
N ASP A 125 14.10 -15.11 -7.12
CA ASP A 125 13.61 -15.04 -5.74
C ASP A 125 12.08 -14.86 -5.68
N GLU A 126 11.38 -15.96 -5.39
CA GLU A 126 9.92 -16.02 -5.32
C GLU A 126 9.32 -14.99 -4.34
N MET A 127 10.03 -14.67 -3.25
CA MET A 127 9.55 -13.67 -2.29
C MET A 127 9.61 -12.25 -2.86
N VAL A 128 10.60 -11.94 -3.71
CA VAL A 128 10.62 -10.64 -4.43
C VAL A 128 9.43 -10.56 -5.39
N SER A 129 9.10 -11.67 -6.07
CA SER A 129 7.96 -11.74 -6.97
C SER A 129 6.63 -11.51 -6.23
N GLU A 130 6.45 -12.16 -5.07
CA GLU A 130 5.27 -11.99 -4.21
C GLU A 130 5.15 -10.54 -3.70
N LEU A 131 6.21 -9.99 -3.12
CA LEU A 131 6.23 -8.62 -2.61
C LEU A 131 5.98 -7.57 -3.72
N ARG A 132 6.54 -7.80 -4.91
CA ARG A 132 6.23 -7.00 -6.11
C ARG A 132 4.74 -7.07 -6.46
N SER A 133 4.16 -8.27 -6.45
CA SER A 133 2.73 -8.46 -6.74
C SER A 133 1.86 -7.70 -5.75
N ARG A 134 2.15 -7.79 -4.45
CA ARG A 134 1.43 -7.05 -3.39
C ARG A 134 1.49 -5.54 -3.58
N CYS A 135 2.67 -5.00 -3.91
CA CYS A 135 2.81 -3.57 -4.20
C CYS A 135 1.96 -3.15 -5.41
N ILE A 136 1.95 -3.95 -6.49
CA ILE A 136 1.16 -3.68 -7.70
C ILE A 136 -0.33 -3.75 -7.39
N ASP A 137 -0.79 -4.77 -6.67
CA ASP A 137 -2.21 -4.96 -6.36
C ASP A 137 -2.79 -3.78 -5.60
N MET A 138 -2.02 -3.22 -4.65
CA MET A 138 -2.47 -2.02 -3.93
C MET A 138 -2.62 -0.80 -4.84
N CYS A 139 -1.81 -0.64 -5.89
CA CYS A 139 -1.99 0.43 -6.89
C CYS A 139 -3.18 0.16 -7.83
N ARG A 140 -3.36 -1.11 -8.19
CA ARG A 140 -4.18 -1.55 -9.32
C ARG A 140 -5.66 -1.62 -8.99
N ASN A 141 -5.98 -1.92 -7.74
CA ASN A 141 -7.35 -2.13 -7.30
C ASN A 141 -8.17 -0.82 -7.39
N THR A 142 -9.21 -0.89 -8.21
CA THR A 142 -10.14 0.20 -8.50
C THR A 142 -11.58 -0.24 -8.27
N ARG A 143 -12.47 0.74 -8.20
CA ARG A 143 -13.92 0.57 -8.29
C ARG A 143 -14.48 1.59 -9.27
N LEU A 144 -15.50 1.22 -10.04
CA LEU A 144 -16.25 2.19 -10.82
C LEU A 144 -17.13 3.06 -9.92
N LEU A 145 -16.92 4.37 -9.99
CA LEU A 145 -17.75 5.38 -9.32
C LEU A 145 -18.24 6.43 -10.31
N PRO A 146 -19.35 7.13 -10.02
CA PRO A 146 -19.78 8.27 -10.81
C PRO A 146 -18.65 9.29 -10.92
N GLN A 147 -18.39 9.82 -12.12
CA GLN A 147 -17.29 10.76 -12.34
C GLN A 147 -17.31 11.96 -11.39
N ALA A 148 -18.50 12.44 -10.99
CA ALA A 148 -18.63 13.54 -10.05
C ALA A 148 -18.10 13.21 -8.64
N ILE A 149 -18.17 11.94 -8.22
CA ILE A 149 -17.62 11.45 -6.95
C ILE A 149 -16.11 11.26 -7.09
N ASN A 150 -15.66 10.66 -8.20
CA ASN A 150 -14.23 10.48 -8.49
C ASN A 150 -13.46 11.83 -8.54
N LEU A 151 -14.08 12.86 -9.13
CA LEU A 151 -13.52 14.22 -9.18
C LEU A 151 -13.81 15.07 -7.93
N GLY A 152 -14.65 14.58 -7.02
CA GLY A 152 -15.05 15.23 -5.78
C GLY A 152 -14.30 14.64 -4.58
N PRO A 153 -14.97 13.89 -3.68
CA PRO A 153 -14.34 13.33 -2.47
C PRO A 153 -13.13 12.44 -2.75
N ASP A 154 -13.14 11.60 -3.80
CA ASP A 154 -11.97 10.76 -4.13
C ASP A 154 -10.73 11.60 -4.42
N LYS A 155 -10.88 12.69 -5.19
CA LYS A 155 -9.78 13.59 -5.51
C LYS A 155 -9.21 14.30 -4.29
N VAL A 156 -10.04 14.51 -3.26
CA VAL A 156 -9.58 15.02 -1.95
C VAL A 156 -8.71 13.97 -1.28
N ILE A 157 -9.16 12.72 -1.23
CA ILE A 157 -8.41 11.62 -0.62
C ILE A 157 -7.10 11.34 -1.37
N ASP A 158 -7.06 11.45 -2.70
CA ASP A 158 -5.83 11.35 -3.49
C ASP A 158 -4.73 12.32 -3.00
N ARG A 159 -5.11 13.56 -2.70
CA ARG A 159 -4.19 14.59 -2.19
C ARG A 159 -3.73 14.28 -0.76
N VAL A 160 -4.61 13.69 0.04
CA VAL A 160 -4.27 13.21 1.39
C VAL A 160 -3.24 12.08 1.28
N HIS A 161 -3.45 11.10 0.39
CA HIS A 161 -2.48 10.02 0.16
C HIS A 161 -1.10 10.56 -0.21
N GLU A 162 -1.05 11.52 -1.15
CA GLU A 162 0.21 12.15 -1.55
C GLU A 162 0.91 12.82 -0.37
N THR A 163 0.17 13.61 0.42
CA THR A 163 0.75 14.37 1.53
C THR A 163 1.18 13.46 2.67
N VAL A 164 0.36 12.49 3.06
CA VAL A 164 0.66 11.55 4.15
C VAL A 164 1.83 10.67 3.75
N ARG A 165 1.90 10.15 2.51
CA ARG A 165 3.04 9.35 2.02
C ARG A 165 4.37 10.09 2.20
N LEU A 166 4.43 11.37 1.85
CA LEU A 166 5.65 12.16 1.98
C LEU A 166 6.14 12.21 3.43
N ARG A 167 5.22 12.36 4.39
CA ARG A 167 5.54 12.31 5.83
C ARG A 167 5.91 10.89 6.27
N THR A 168 5.13 9.91 5.83
CA THR A 168 5.33 8.50 6.15
C THR A 168 6.71 8.04 5.75
N PHE A 169 7.22 8.38 4.57
CA PHE A 169 8.54 7.93 4.08
C PHE A 169 9.71 8.89 4.38
N ASP A 170 9.52 9.90 5.22
CA ASP A 170 10.39 11.08 5.29
C ASP A 170 11.90 10.91 5.65
N ALA A 171 12.56 9.77 5.83
CA ALA A 171 13.86 9.67 6.56
C ALA A 171 13.87 10.23 8.01
N SER A 172 13.28 11.39 8.35
CA SER A 172 13.21 11.91 9.73
C SER A 172 12.08 11.31 10.55
N ALA A 173 11.04 10.76 9.92
CA ALA A 173 9.96 10.08 10.65
C ALA A 173 10.53 8.93 11.49
N THR A 174 10.08 8.85 12.74
CA THR A 174 10.50 7.85 13.73
C THR A 174 9.49 6.72 13.89
N GLU A 175 8.25 6.94 13.42
CA GLU A 175 7.17 5.97 13.53
C GLU A 175 7.16 5.02 12.32
N PRO A 176 6.75 3.75 12.51
CA PRO A 176 6.42 2.85 11.40
C PRO A 176 5.31 3.43 10.52
N CYS A 177 5.26 3.05 9.23
CA CYS A 177 4.21 3.52 8.32
C CYS A 177 2.80 3.22 8.84
N ILE A 178 2.60 2.04 9.40
CA ILE A 178 1.38 1.64 10.10
C ILE A 178 1.59 1.85 11.60
N SER A 179 1.04 2.94 12.12
CA SER A 179 1.04 3.26 13.54
C SER A 179 -0.23 4.04 13.88
N VAL A 180 -0.67 3.99 15.14
CA VAL A 180 -1.83 4.78 15.60
C VAL A 180 -1.63 6.26 15.30
N THR A 181 -0.41 6.77 15.46
CA THR A 181 -0.04 8.16 15.15
C THR A 181 -0.26 8.48 13.67
N ASN A 182 0.23 7.65 12.75
CA ASN A 182 0.08 7.88 11.31
C ASN A 182 -1.37 7.69 10.85
N ILE A 183 -2.10 6.72 11.42
CA ILE A 183 -3.52 6.50 11.15
C ILE A 183 -4.34 7.74 11.57
N ARG A 184 -4.16 8.25 12.79
CA ARG A 184 -4.84 9.47 13.25
C ARG A 184 -4.49 10.68 12.42
N LEU A 185 -3.21 10.87 12.08
CA LEU A 185 -2.77 11.94 11.19
C LEU A 185 -3.50 11.87 9.85
N TYR A 186 -3.60 10.70 9.24
CA TYR A 186 -4.34 10.51 7.99
C TYR A 186 -5.81 10.88 8.17
N LEU A 187 -6.47 10.35 9.20
CA LEU A 187 -7.89 10.57 9.48
C LEU A 187 -8.20 12.06 9.67
N ASP A 188 -7.42 12.75 10.50
CA ASP A 188 -7.59 14.18 10.75
C ASP A 188 -7.46 15.01 9.47
N MET A 189 -6.44 14.72 8.65
CA MET A 189 -6.23 15.39 7.38
C MET A 189 -7.37 15.10 6.38
N ALA A 190 -7.81 13.86 6.29
CA ALA A 190 -8.89 13.45 5.39
C ALA A 190 -10.22 14.08 5.78
N VAL A 191 -10.61 13.98 7.06
CA VAL A 191 -11.86 14.56 7.58
C VAL A 191 -11.86 16.07 7.41
N SER A 192 -10.77 16.75 7.76
CA SER A 192 -10.66 18.21 7.57
C SER A 192 -10.82 18.61 6.10
N ALA A 193 -10.12 17.93 5.19
CA ALA A 193 -10.18 18.26 3.77
C ALA A 193 -11.55 17.94 3.13
N LEU A 194 -12.21 16.86 3.57
CA LEU A 194 -13.56 16.51 3.13
C LEU A 194 -14.62 17.50 3.62
N ARG A 195 -14.52 17.99 4.86
CA ARG A 195 -15.40 19.06 5.36
C ARG A 195 -15.27 20.33 4.53
N ILE A 196 -14.04 20.77 4.27
CA ILE A 196 -13.78 21.94 3.40
C ILE A 196 -14.38 21.73 1.99
N MET A 197 -14.32 20.50 1.46
CA MET A 197 -14.94 20.18 0.18
C MET A 197 -16.47 20.26 0.26
N ALA A 198 -17.08 19.65 1.28
CA ALA A 198 -18.51 19.65 1.50
C ALA A 198 -19.08 21.07 1.65
N ASP A 199 -18.41 21.94 2.42
CA ASP A 199 -18.79 23.33 2.62
C ASP A 199 -18.77 24.13 1.29
N ARG A 200 -17.78 23.87 0.43
CA ARG A 200 -17.68 24.50 -0.90
C ARG A 200 -18.72 23.97 -1.90
N LYS A 201 -19.48 22.94 -1.53
CA LYS A 201 -20.48 22.25 -2.35
C LYS A 201 -21.89 22.38 -1.79
N GLU A 202 -22.15 23.46 -1.05
CA GLU A 202 -23.47 23.77 -0.47
C GLU A 202 -24.62 23.80 -1.51
N ASP A 203 -24.34 24.14 -2.77
CA ASP A 203 -25.32 24.18 -3.86
C ASP A 203 -25.46 22.84 -4.63
N GLU A 204 -24.65 21.83 -4.27
CA GLU A 204 -24.65 20.48 -4.81
C GLU A 204 -24.89 19.45 -3.66
N PRO A 205 -26.11 19.35 -3.09
CA PRO A 205 -26.42 18.52 -1.92
C PRO A 205 -25.96 17.07 -2.00
N THR A 206 -25.99 16.47 -3.20
CA THR A 206 -25.50 15.10 -3.39
C THR A 206 -23.99 15.01 -3.21
N LEU A 207 -23.21 15.99 -3.69
CA LEU A 207 -21.76 15.99 -3.49
C LEU A 207 -21.38 16.31 -2.04
N GLN A 208 -22.12 17.22 -1.39
CA GLN A 208 -21.97 17.45 0.06
C GLN A 208 -22.16 16.13 0.83
N ALA A 209 -23.29 15.44 0.59
CA ALA A 209 -23.58 14.16 1.22
C ALA A 209 -22.52 13.08 0.92
N THR A 210 -21.91 13.08 -0.28
CA THR A 210 -20.81 12.15 -0.57
C THR A 210 -19.56 12.42 0.28
N GLY A 211 -19.28 13.69 0.61
CA GLY A 211 -18.22 14.05 1.55
C GLY A 211 -18.50 13.52 2.96
N ASP A 212 -19.73 13.71 3.44
CA ASP A 212 -20.16 13.25 4.76
C ASP A 212 -20.11 11.71 4.88
N LEU A 213 -20.52 10.98 3.84
CA LEU A 213 -20.43 9.52 3.80
C LEU A 213 -18.98 9.00 3.80
N TYR A 214 -18.04 9.73 3.18
CA TYR A 214 -16.62 9.39 3.30
C TYR A 214 -16.12 9.61 4.73
N ILE A 215 -16.49 10.73 5.36
CA ILE A 215 -16.14 11.01 6.76
C ILE A 215 -16.68 9.90 7.66
N GLU A 216 -17.92 9.47 7.47
CA GLU A 216 -18.52 8.37 8.21
C GLU A 216 -17.71 7.07 8.07
N GLY A 217 -17.33 6.70 6.84
CA GLY A 217 -16.50 5.53 6.58
C GLY A 217 -15.13 5.60 7.26
N LEU A 218 -14.48 6.76 7.21
CA LEU A 218 -13.18 7.00 7.82
C LEU A 218 -13.22 6.95 9.35
N VAL A 219 -14.25 7.55 9.96
CA VAL A 219 -14.42 7.52 11.43
C VAL A 219 -14.67 6.10 11.92
N ARG A 220 -15.49 5.32 11.20
CA ARG A 220 -15.69 3.89 11.51
C ARG A 220 -14.38 3.10 11.38
N ALA A 221 -13.54 3.45 10.40
CA ALA A 221 -12.26 2.81 10.19
C ALA A 221 -11.35 2.89 11.41
N GLU A 222 -11.37 3.95 12.23
CA GLU A 222 -10.44 4.10 13.36
C GLU A 222 -10.42 2.87 14.28
N SER A 223 -11.59 2.30 14.58
CA SER A 223 -11.73 1.15 15.48
C SER A 223 -11.35 -0.20 14.86
N GLU A 224 -11.54 -0.37 13.55
CA GLU A 224 -11.35 -1.67 12.87
C GLU A 224 -10.06 -1.75 12.06
N LEU A 225 -9.59 -0.62 11.55
CA LEU A 225 -8.47 -0.52 10.62
C LEU A 225 -7.20 -1.10 11.24
N ALA A 226 -6.88 -0.71 12.47
CA ALA A 226 -5.69 -1.19 13.17
C ALA A 226 -5.65 -2.72 13.26
N ARG A 227 -6.79 -3.34 13.57
CA ARG A 227 -6.93 -4.81 13.61
C ARG A 227 -6.72 -5.43 12.24
N THR A 228 -7.39 -4.92 11.20
CA THR A 228 -7.26 -5.48 9.83
C THR A 228 -5.85 -5.31 9.25
N LEU A 229 -5.17 -4.21 9.57
CA LEU A 229 -3.79 -3.99 9.16
C LEU A 229 -2.83 -4.90 9.92
N LYS A 230 -3.05 -5.11 11.23
CA LYS A 230 -2.22 -5.98 12.06
C LYS A 230 -2.16 -7.40 11.51
N ASP A 231 -3.32 -8.01 11.25
CA ASP A 231 -3.39 -9.40 10.79
C ASP A 231 -2.61 -9.60 9.47
N GLU A 232 -2.76 -8.67 8.52
CA GLU A 232 -2.04 -8.71 7.24
C GLU A 232 -0.52 -8.50 7.41
N VAL A 233 -0.12 -7.53 8.24
CA VAL A 233 1.29 -7.22 8.51
C VAL A 233 1.98 -8.39 9.19
N GLU A 234 1.39 -8.96 10.24
CA GLU A 234 1.95 -10.10 10.96
C GLU A 234 2.08 -11.33 10.06
N GLY A 235 1.06 -11.61 9.25
CA GLY A 235 1.08 -12.69 8.27
C GLY A 235 2.24 -12.55 7.28
N MET A 236 2.38 -11.37 6.67
CA MET A 236 3.42 -11.12 5.67
C MET A 236 4.83 -11.13 6.27
N VAL A 237 5.02 -10.56 7.46
CA VAL A 237 6.31 -10.61 8.15
C VAL A 237 6.70 -12.05 8.51
N ALA A 238 5.75 -12.86 8.97
CA ALA A 238 5.99 -14.26 9.27
C ALA A 238 6.38 -15.07 8.01
N GLU A 239 5.77 -14.75 6.87
CA GLU A 239 6.08 -15.37 5.58
C GLU A 239 7.50 -15.03 5.11
N VAL A 240 7.86 -13.74 5.09
CA VAL A 240 9.22 -13.28 4.76
C VAL A 240 10.27 -13.94 5.64
N ASN A 241 10.05 -13.96 6.96
CA ASN A 241 11.01 -14.54 7.90
C ASN A 241 11.23 -16.04 7.66
N ARG A 242 10.15 -16.77 7.32
CA ARG A 242 10.21 -18.19 7.00
C ARG A 242 11.03 -18.44 5.74
N HIS A 243 10.78 -17.63 4.70
CA HIS A 243 11.53 -17.71 3.44
C HIS A 243 13.03 -17.45 3.65
N VAL A 244 13.38 -16.39 4.38
CA VAL A 244 14.79 -16.08 4.69
C VAL A 244 15.45 -17.20 5.48
N ALA A 245 14.76 -17.77 6.47
CA ALA A 245 15.28 -18.89 7.25
C ALA A 245 15.56 -20.13 6.37
N GLN A 246 14.66 -20.42 5.42
CA GLN A 246 14.82 -21.50 4.46
C GLN A 246 16.04 -21.27 3.55
N MET A 247 16.17 -20.09 2.94
CA MET A 247 17.33 -19.75 2.12
C MET A 247 18.66 -19.90 2.86
N LEU A 248 18.72 -19.48 4.13
CA LEU A 248 19.92 -19.63 4.95
C LEU A 248 20.22 -21.08 5.31
N ALA A 249 19.20 -21.93 5.49
CA ALA A 249 19.37 -23.35 5.73
C ALA A 249 19.95 -24.06 4.49
N ASP A 250 19.42 -23.74 3.31
CA ASP A 250 19.87 -24.33 2.04
C ASP A 250 21.32 -23.94 1.72
N GLN A 251 21.71 -22.68 1.99
CA GLN A 251 23.09 -22.23 1.85
C GLN A 251 24.07 -23.02 2.75
N LYS A 252 23.67 -23.32 3.99
CA LYS A 252 24.51 -24.10 4.92
C LYS A 252 24.67 -25.55 4.46
N GLN A 253 23.62 -26.16 3.91
CA GLN A 253 23.70 -27.53 3.38
C GLN A 253 24.68 -27.62 2.20
N ILE A 254 24.66 -26.64 1.31
CA ILE A 254 25.59 -26.57 0.17
C ILE A 254 27.04 -26.41 0.64
N GLN A 255 27.29 -25.67 1.72
CA GLN A 255 28.64 -25.47 2.27
C GLN A 255 29.15 -26.66 3.10
N GLY A 256 28.25 -27.41 3.75
CA GLY A 256 28.59 -28.57 4.59
C GLY A 256 28.77 -29.88 3.82
N GLY A 257 28.12 -30.03 2.67
CA GLY A 257 28.36 -31.15 1.75
C GLY A 257 29.56 -30.86 0.86
N GLY A 258 30.73 -31.45 1.15
CA GLY A 258 32.02 -31.23 0.47
C GLY A 258 32.10 -31.58 -1.03
N ALA A 259 31.16 -31.15 -1.86
CA ALA A 259 31.16 -31.30 -3.31
C ALA A 259 31.66 -30.00 -3.98
N LYS A 260 32.69 -30.16 -4.83
CA LYS A 260 33.33 -29.18 -5.73
C LYS A 260 32.63 -27.81 -5.83
N LYS A 261 33.33 -26.78 -5.35
CA LYS A 261 33.09 -25.34 -5.57
C LYS A 261 32.59 -25.04 -6.99
N ARG A 262 31.27 -25.11 -7.21
CA ARG A 262 30.61 -24.26 -8.21
C ARG A 262 30.27 -22.98 -7.47
N SER A 263 31.16 -22.01 -7.61
CA SER A 263 31.03 -20.68 -7.02
C SER A 263 29.72 -20.06 -7.50
N LEU A 264 28.75 -19.88 -6.59
CA LEU A 264 27.57 -19.06 -6.81
C LEU A 264 27.90 -17.55 -6.86
N SER A 265 29.19 -17.18 -7.00
CA SER A 265 29.60 -15.81 -7.33
C SER A 265 29.04 -15.33 -8.68
N THR A 266 28.47 -16.22 -9.49
CA THR A 266 27.86 -15.87 -10.78
C THR A 266 26.45 -15.29 -10.63
N MET A 267 25.73 -15.52 -9.52
CA MET A 267 24.44 -14.84 -9.26
C MET A 267 24.59 -13.47 -8.58
N LEU A 268 25.81 -13.13 -8.11
CA LEU A 268 26.15 -11.82 -7.54
C LEU A 268 27.02 -10.96 -8.47
N SER A 269 27.06 -11.27 -9.76
CA SER A 269 27.79 -10.47 -10.75
C SER A 269 26.99 -9.22 -11.16
N ALA A 270 26.71 -8.34 -10.19
CA ALA A 270 26.43 -6.93 -10.44
C ALA A 270 27.77 -6.18 -10.65
N PRO A 271 27.80 -5.07 -11.41
CA PRO A 271 29.05 -4.45 -11.83
C PRO A 271 29.87 -3.96 -10.64
N THR A 272 31.16 -4.26 -10.71
CA THR A 272 32.22 -3.99 -9.76
C THR A 272 32.09 -2.62 -9.08
N VAL A 273 31.64 -2.61 -7.82
CA VAL A 273 31.87 -1.51 -6.88
C VAL A 273 32.61 -2.08 -5.67
N SER A 274 33.62 -1.31 -5.25
CA SER A 274 34.72 -1.63 -4.32
C SER A 274 34.39 -2.55 -3.14
N THR A 275 35.31 -3.48 -2.91
CA THR A 275 35.44 -4.38 -1.77
C THR A 275 35.29 -3.69 -0.41
N SER A 276 34.23 -4.04 0.33
CA SER A 276 34.19 -3.93 1.79
C SER A 276 34.25 -5.34 2.39
N THR A 277 34.94 -5.45 3.52
CA THR A 277 35.28 -6.70 4.20
C THR A 277 34.04 -7.41 4.75
N GLY A 278 34.00 -8.74 4.57
CA GLY A 278 32.86 -9.60 4.86
C GLY A 278 32.34 -9.51 6.29
N SER A 279 31.16 -8.92 6.44
CA SER A 279 30.27 -9.08 7.60
C SER A 279 29.36 -10.28 7.36
N ALA A 280 29.05 -11.05 8.41
CA ALA A 280 28.01 -12.08 8.37
C ALA A 280 26.67 -11.50 7.84
N PRO A 281 25.84 -12.30 7.14
CA PRO A 281 24.53 -11.85 6.69
C PRO A 281 23.68 -11.46 7.91
N ARG A 282 23.35 -10.17 7.98
CA ARG A 282 22.46 -9.65 9.02
C ARG A 282 21.07 -10.25 8.76
N ARG A 283 20.45 -10.83 9.79
CA ARG A 283 18.99 -11.08 9.78
C ARG A 283 18.31 -9.76 9.38
N ILE A 284 17.23 -9.82 8.58
CA ILE A 284 16.34 -8.68 8.32
C ILE A 284 15.77 -8.24 9.68
N ILE A 285 16.53 -7.43 10.41
CA ILE A 285 16.17 -6.85 11.68
C ILE A 285 16.15 -5.37 11.39
N ARG A 286 14.92 -4.82 11.32
CA ARG A 286 14.52 -3.42 11.10
C ARG A 286 14.20 -3.14 9.62
N ALA A 287 12.98 -2.80 9.21
CA ALA A 287 12.10 -1.84 9.90
C ALA A 287 12.96 -0.71 10.48
N LYS A 288 13.83 -0.10 9.65
CA LYS A 288 14.92 0.85 10.03
C LYS A 288 14.47 2.01 10.92
N ARG A 289 13.16 2.23 11.07
CA ARG A 289 12.53 3.23 11.94
C ARG A 289 12.08 2.73 13.32
N MET A 290 12.10 1.43 13.59
CA MET A 290 11.60 0.86 14.86
C MET A 290 12.63 0.91 16.00
N GLY A 291 13.01 2.11 16.42
CA GLY A 291 13.67 2.36 17.71
C GLY A 291 15.20 2.26 17.72
N ARG A 292 15.83 3.22 18.39
CA ARG A 292 17.27 3.22 18.71
C ARG A 292 17.66 1.93 19.44
N ALA A 293 18.72 1.25 18.99
CA ALA A 293 19.20 0.03 19.61
C ALA A 293 19.85 0.30 20.97
N LYS A 294 19.37 -0.37 22.03
CA LYS A 294 20.23 -0.80 23.15
C LYS A 294 21.05 -2.03 22.72
N PRO A 295 22.24 -2.26 23.29
CA PRO A 295 23.07 -3.43 22.97
C PRO A 295 22.38 -4.75 23.38
N PRO A 296 22.73 -5.87 22.72
CA PRO A 296 21.97 -7.13 22.76
C PRO A 296 22.04 -7.86 24.12
N SER A 297 20.87 -8.35 24.56
CA SER A 297 20.70 -9.41 25.56
C SER A 297 20.78 -10.80 24.88
N PRO A 298 21.27 -11.87 25.54
CA PRO A 298 21.54 -13.16 24.89
C PRO A 298 20.33 -14.08 24.66
N GLY A 299 19.09 -13.64 24.92
CA GLY A 299 17.90 -14.48 24.80
C GLY A 299 17.12 -14.25 23.51
N VAL A 300 16.81 -15.32 22.77
CA VAL A 300 15.96 -15.30 21.56
C VAL A 300 14.50 -14.89 21.89
N ASP A 301 14.10 -15.04 23.16
CA ASP A 301 12.75 -14.72 23.65
C ASP A 301 12.52 -13.22 23.90
N ASP A 302 13.58 -12.39 23.95
CA ASP A 302 13.50 -10.93 24.18
C ASP A 302 13.27 -10.10 22.90
N ILE A 303 13.22 -10.76 21.73
CA ILE A 303 13.12 -10.09 20.42
C ILE A 303 11.71 -9.53 20.17
N PHE A 304 10.69 -10.10 20.81
CA PHE A 304 9.29 -9.75 20.59
C PHE A 304 8.59 -9.09 21.79
N SER A 305 9.22 -9.08 22.97
CA SER A 305 8.70 -8.35 24.14
C SER A 305 8.78 -6.82 23.99
N ASN A 306 9.54 -6.31 23.00
CA ASN A 306 9.75 -4.89 22.75
C ASN A 306 9.28 -4.41 21.35
N SER A 307 8.60 -5.26 20.55
CA SER A 307 8.05 -4.84 19.26
C SER A 307 6.62 -4.32 19.42
N PHE A 308 6.47 -3.01 19.66
CA PHE A 308 5.37 -2.10 19.27
C PHE A 308 3.89 -2.56 19.16
N TYR A 309 3.49 -3.67 19.78
CA TYR A 309 2.10 -4.11 19.89
C TYR A 309 1.61 -4.17 21.34
N ALA A 310 2.41 -3.69 22.31
CA ALA A 310 2.08 -3.77 23.72
C ALA A 310 1.08 -2.70 24.21
N ASP A 311 0.77 -1.67 23.41
CA ASP A 311 -0.24 -0.66 23.73
C ASP A 311 -1.14 -0.36 22.51
N MET A 312 -1.76 -1.41 21.94
CA MET A 312 -3.02 -1.28 21.17
C MET A 312 -4.18 -1.82 21.99
#